data_AF-A0A645FD59-F1
#
_entry.id   AF-A0A645FD59-F1
#
_cell.length_a   1.000
_cell.length_b   1.000
_cell.length_c   1.000
_cell.angle_alpha   90.00
_cell.angle_beta   90.00
_cell.angle_gamma   90.00
#
_symmetry.space_group_name_H-M   'P 1'
#
loop_
_entity.id
_entity.type
_entity.pdbx_description
1 polymer ?
#
loop_
_entity_poly.entity_id
_entity_poly.type
_entity_poly.pdbx_seq_one_letter_code
_entity_poly.pdbx_strand_id
1 'polypeptide(L)'
;MAPGKFEELKFDIIGCNSLYWNPDYKYSETPSEVRVRVAGRAKTKEIADLVPNEVEALYTNGPAGGCGAVKRTREILSVASILVNRDDVKAEVTYFDV
;
A
#
# COMPACT_ATOMS: atom_id res chain seq x y z
N MET A 1 -12.64 10.36 -4.64
CA MET A 1 -12.10 9.64 -5.81
C MET A 1 -13.21 9.19 -6.74
N ALA A 2 -13.01 9.30 -8.06
CA ALA A 2 -13.98 8.84 -9.06
C ALA A 2 -14.02 7.30 -9.14
N PRO A 3 -15.21 6.67 -9.21
CA PRO A 3 -15.34 5.21 -9.35
C PRO A 3 -14.71 4.72 -10.67
N GLY A 4 -14.12 3.53 -10.64
CA GLY A 4 -13.56 2.85 -11.83
C GLY A 4 -12.08 3.12 -12.15
N LYS A 5 -11.37 3.93 -11.34
CA LYS A 5 -9.93 4.19 -11.55
C LYS A 5 -8.99 3.15 -10.92
N PHE A 6 -9.46 2.41 -9.91
CA PHE A 6 -8.67 1.43 -9.17
C PHE A 6 -9.20 0.01 -9.45
N GLU A 7 -8.27 -0.93 -9.64
CA GLU A 7 -8.59 -2.37 -9.74
C GLU A 7 -8.96 -2.93 -8.37
N GLU A 8 -8.39 -2.36 -7.32
CA GLU A 8 -8.64 -2.73 -5.94
C GLU A 8 -8.45 -1.49 -5.05
N LEU A 9 -9.33 -1.32 -4.08
CA LEU A 9 -9.25 -0.26 -3.10
C LEU A 9 -9.68 -0.81 -1.74
N LYS A 10 -8.83 -0.65 -0.73
CA LYS A 10 -9.04 -1.18 0.62
C LYS A 10 -8.86 -0.10 1.67
N PHE A 11 -9.73 -0.12 2.66
CA PHE A 11 -9.72 0.75 3.83
C PHE A 11 -9.65 -0.12 5.07
N ASP A 12 -8.62 0.07 5.88
CA ASP A 12 -8.37 -0.67 7.11
C ASP A 12 -8.23 0.32 8.28
N ILE A 13 -8.66 -0.11 9.46
CA ILE A 13 -8.32 0.54 10.72
C ILE A 13 -7.22 -0.31 11.38
N ILE A 14 -6.03 0.28 11.58
CA ILE A 14 -4.81 -0.47 11.97
C ILE A 14 -4.29 -0.09 13.37
N GLY A 15 -5.11 0.56 14.19
CA GLY A 15 -4.74 0.92 15.55
C GLY A 15 -5.73 1.87 16.19
N CYS A 16 -5.76 1.84 17.52
CA CYS A 16 -6.49 2.77 18.38
C CYS A 16 -5.50 3.31 19.41
N ASN A 17 -5.62 4.58 19.80
CA ASN A 17 -4.74 5.22 20.78
C ASN A 17 -3.25 5.32 20.33
N SER A 18 -3.01 5.67 19.05
CA SER A 18 -1.67 5.79 18.45
C SER A 18 -0.97 7.15 18.66
N LEU A 19 -1.69 8.19 19.09
CA LEU A 19 -1.21 9.55 19.27
C LEU A 19 -0.95 9.84 20.74
N TYR A 20 -1.91 9.50 21.60
CA TYR A 20 -1.88 9.77 23.03
C TYR A 20 -1.84 8.48 23.83
N TRP A 21 -0.81 7.65 23.57
CA TRP A 21 -0.63 6.35 24.22
C TRP A 21 -0.95 6.42 25.71
N ASN A 22 -2.03 5.75 26.10
CA ASN A 22 -2.56 5.72 27.45
C ASN A 22 -2.98 4.29 27.79
N PRO A 23 -2.22 3.59 28.65
CA PRO A 23 -2.51 2.20 29.01
C PRO A 23 -3.79 2.05 29.84
N ASP A 24 -4.25 3.11 30.49
CA ASP A 24 -5.44 3.12 31.34
C ASP A 24 -6.72 3.45 30.56
N TYR A 25 -6.62 3.72 29.25
CA TYR A 25 -7.76 4.05 28.41
C TYR A 25 -8.67 2.83 28.21
N LYS A 26 -9.92 2.94 28.68
CA LYS A 26 -10.93 1.88 28.55
C LYS A 26 -11.67 1.99 27.22
N TYR A 27 -11.50 1.00 26.35
CA TYR A 27 -12.18 0.89 25.05
C TYR A 27 -13.64 0.40 25.22
N SER A 28 -14.54 1.19 25.81
CA SER A 28 -15.90 0.71 26.10
C SER A 28 -17.00 1.25 25.21
N GLU A 29 -16.87 2.43 24.55
CA GLU A 29 -18.05 3.00 23.84
C GLU A 29 -17.81 3.52 22.42
N THR A 30 -16.69 4.16 22.09
CA THR A 30 -16.24 4.39 20.70
C THR A 30 -14.78 4.81 20.78
N PRO A 31 -13.87 4.31 19.92
CA PRO A 31 -12.48 4.74 19.99
C PRO A 31 -12.36 6.25 19.77
N SER A 32 -11.73 6.95 20.72
CA SER A 32 -11.49 8.40 20.63
C SER A 32 -10.58 8.78 19.46
N GLU A 33 -9.68 7.88 19.07
CA GLU A 33 -8.82 8.04 17.90
C GLU A 33 -8.51 6.68 17.26
N VAL A 34 -8.40 6.68 15.93
CA VAL A 34 -8.03 5.50 15.16
C VAL A 34 -7.05 5.85 14.06
N ARG A 35 -6.19 4.90 13.69
CA ARG A 35 -5.32 5.02 12.52
C ARG A 35 -5.96 4.35 11.31
N VAL A 36 -6.22 5.14 10.28
CA VAL A 36 -6.71 4.64 8.99
C VAL A 36 -5.54 4.31 8.08
N ARG A 37 -5.65 3.19 7.37
CA ARG A 37 -4.78 2.81 6.26
C ARG A 37 -5.63 2.64 5.01
N VAL A 38 -5.23 3.33 3.94
CA VAL A 38 -5.85 3.16 2.62
C VAL A 38 -4.80 2.59 1.67
N ALA A 39 -5.19 1.56 0.92
CA ALA A 39 -4.35 0.96 -0.11
C ALA A 39 -5.17 0.82 -1.38
N GLY A 40 -4.57 1.17 -2.52
CA GLY A 40 -5.19 0.99 -3.83
C GLY A 40 -4.21 0.42 -4.84
N ARG A 41 -4.74 -0.37 -5.78
CA ARG A 41 -4.01 -0.89 -6.93
C ARG A 41 -4.58 -0.26 -8.21
N ALA A 42 -3.70 0.23 -9.06
CA ALA A 42 -4.04 0.88 -10.31
C ALA A 42 -3.07 0.45 -11.41
N LYS A 43 -3.49 0.63 -12.66
CA LYS A 43 -2.69 0.26 -13.85
C LYS A 43 -1.50 1.17 -14.09
N THR A 44 -1.57 2.41 -13.61
CA THR A 44 -0.50 3.39 -13.80
C THR A 44 -0.14 4.04 -12.48
N LYS A 45 1.11 4.50 -12.39
CA LYS A 45 1.63 5.14 -11.17
C LYS A 45 0.88 6.44 -10.87
N GLU A 46 0.54 7.21 -11.90
CA GLU A 46 -0.16 8.50 -11.75
C GLU A 46 -1.53 8.31 -11.08
N ILE A 47 -2.23 7.22 -11.40
CA ILE A 47 -3.51 6.88 -10.76
C ILE A 47 -3.27 6.33 -9.34
N ALA A 48 -2.25 5.48 -9.16
CA ALA A 48 -1.90 4.94 -7.85
C ALA A 48 -1.55 6.06 -6.84
N ASP A 49 -0.86 7.11 -7.29
CA ASP A 49 -0.46 8.27 -6.49
C ASP A 49 -1.64 9.11 -6.00
N LEU A 50 -2.84 8.97 -6.58
CA LEU A 50 -4.03 9.65 -6.08
C LEU A 50 -4.42 9.18 -4.67
N VAL A 51 -4.20 7.90 -4.33
CA VAL A 51 -4.52 7.37 -2.99
C VAL A 51 -3.72 8.07 -1.90
N PRO A 52 -2.37 8.08 -1.92
CA PRO A 52 -1.61 8.76 -0.90
C PRO A 52 -1.85 10.26 -0.87
N ASN A 53 -2.11 10.92 -2.01
CA ASN A 53 -2.39 12.35 -2.04
C ASN A 53 -3.71 12.70 -1.34
N GLU A 54 -4.75 11.90 -1.53
CA GLU A 54 -6.04 12.08 -0.84
C GLU A 54 -5.92 11.78 0.66
N VAL A 55 -5.15 10.74 1.03
CA VAL A 55 -4.87 10.43 2.45
C VAL A 55 -4.07 11.55 3.12
N GLU A 56 -3.09 12.12 2.42
CA GLU A 56 -2.31 13.26 2.90
C GLU A 56 -3.17 14.52 3.02
N ALA A 57 -4.13 14.74 2.11
CA ALA A 57 -5.08 15.85 2.21
C ALA A 57 -5.95 15.78 3.48
N LEU A 58 -6.21 14.59 4.03
CA LEU A 58 -6.89 14.44 5.33
C LEU A 58 -6.08 14.99 6.50
N TYR A 59 -4.76 15.22 6.34
CA TYR A 59 -3.94 15.80 7.38
C TYR A 59 -4.43 17.20 7.76
N THR A 60 -4.81 18.02 6.78
CA THR A 60 -5.30 19.38 6.99
C THR A 60 -6.82 19.51 6.86
N ASN A 61 -7.45 18.68 6.04
CA ASN A 61 -8.88 18.78 5.72
C ASN A 61 -9.73 17.64 6.33
N GLY A 62 -9.11 16.71 7.06
CA GLY A 62 -9.80 15.57 7.64
C GLY A 62 -10.42 15.88 9.01
N PRO A 63 -11.38 15.04 9.46
CA PRO A 63 -12.21 15.31 10.64
C PRO A 63 -11.47 15.38 11.99
N ALA A 64 -10.22 14.92 12.07
CA ALA A 64 -9.51 14.74 13.35
C ALA A 64 -8.12 15.41 13.46
N GLY A 65 -7.70 16.27 12.52
CA GLY A 65 -6.42 17.00 12.60
C GLY A 65 -5.18 16.09 12.57
N GLY A 66 -4.43 16.11 11.46
CA GLY A 66 -3.42 15.11 11.15
C GLY A 66 -2.30 14.96 12.17
N CYS A 67 -2.11 13.74 12.68
CA CYS A 67 -0.93 13.34 13.44
C CYS A 67 -0.04 12.41 12.60
N GLY A 68 0.51 13.01 11.55
CA GLY A 68 1.37 12.35 10.57
C GLY A 68 0.59 11.60 9.48
N ALA A 69 1.06 11.70 8.24
CA ALA A 69 0.69 10.80 7.16
C ALA A 69 1.96 10.18 6.56
N VAL A 70 1.92 8.89 6.26
CA VAL A 70 3.01 8.19 5.56
C VAL A 70 2.47 7.70 4.23
N LYS A 71 3.13 8.10 3.15
CA LYS A 71 2.79 7.68 1.79
C LYS A 71 3.86 6.78 1.19
N ARG A 72 3.41 5.81 0.39
CA ARG A 72 4.28 4.94 -0.40
C ARG A 72 3.51 4.44 -1.63
N THR A 73 4.11 4.64 -2.81
CA THR A 73 3.68 4.00 -4.05
C THR A 73 4.82 3.10 -4.52
N ARG A 74 4.49 1.87 -4.92
CA ARG A 74 5.46 0.91 -5.44
C ARG A 74 4.87 0.18 -6.63
N GLU A 75 5.73 -0.18 -7.57
CA GLU A 75 5.35 -1.08 -8.66
C GLU A 75 5.15 -2.50 -8.11
N ILE A 76 4.18 -3.22 -8.66
CA ILE A 76 3.91 -4.62 -8.33
C ILE A 76 4.34 -5.44 -9.54
N LEU A 77 5.49 -6.10 -9.42
CA LEU A 77 5.96 -7.07 -10.39
C LEU A 77 5.39 -8.44 -10.04
N SER A 78 4.61 -9.02 -10.95
CA SER A 78 4.14 -10.40 -10.84
C SER A 78 5.12 -11.32 -11.55
N VAL A 79 5.60 -12.35 -10.86
CA VAL A 79 6.45 -13.38 -11.45
C VAL A 79 5.59 -14.62 -11.64
N ALA A 80 5.52 -15.11 -12.87
CA ALA A 80 4.87 -16.37 -13.21
C ALA A 80 5.90 -17.35 -13.74
N SER A 81 5.83 -18.60 -13.29
CA SER A 81 6.60 -19.69 -13.90
C SER A 81 5.92 -20.12 -15.18
N ILE A 82 6.70 -20.27 -16.25
CA ILE A 82 6.24 -20.80 -17.53
C ILE A 82 7.06 -22.04 -17.89
N LEU A 83 6.46 -22.96 -18.64
CA LEU A 83 7.20 -24.02 -19.29
C LEU A 83 7.76 -23.49 -20.61
N VAL A 84 9.04 -23.72 -20.85
CA VAL A 84 9.72 -23.40 -22.12
C VAL A 84 10.07 -24.73 -22.79
N ASN A 85 9.84 -24.84 -24.10
CA ASN A 85 10.23 -26.04 -24.84
C ASN A 85 11.75 -26.21 -24.75
N ARG A 86 12.21 -27.45 -24.56
CA ARG A 86 13.64 -27.77 -24.50
C ARG A 86 14.37 -27.33 -25.77
N ASP A 87 13.70 -27.40 -26.92
CA ASP A 87 14.27 -27.02 -28.22
C ASP A 87 14.51 -25.50 -28.37
N ASP A 88 13.83 -24.68 -27.56
CA ASP A 88 13.99 -23.21 -27.56
C ASP A 88 15.15 -22.73 -26.68
N VAL A 89 15.79 -23.64 -25.92
CA VAL A 89 16.85 -23.30 -24.96
C VAL A 89 18.18 -23.91 -25.41
N LYS A 90 19.12 -23.06 -25.84
CA LYS A 90 20.52 -23.47 -26.08
C LYS A 90 21.31 -23.44 -24.77
N ALA A 91 21.73 -24.61 -24.32
CA ALA A 91 22.67 -24.73 -23.20
C ALA A 91 24.10 -24.57 -23.73
N GLU A 92 24.81 -23.55 -23.26
CA GLU A 92 26.22 -23.32 -23.57
C GLU A 92 27.05 -23.34 -22.29
N VAL A 93 28.22 -23.96 -22.35
CA VAL A 93 29.17 -24.04 -21.23
C VAL A 93 30.46 -23.35 -21.66
N THR A 94 30.88 -22.35 -20.90
CA THR A 94 32.17 -21.69 -21.08
C THR A 94 33.11 -22.13 -19.96
N TYR A 95 34.22 -22.76 -20.33
CA TYR A 95 35.27 -23.14 -19.40
C TYR A 95 36.36 -22.07 -19.37
N PHE A 96 36.80 -21.69 -18.18
CA PHE A 96 37.93 -20.80 -17.96
C PHE A 96 38.98 -21.54 -17.15
N ASP A 97 40.20 -21.61 -17.67
CA ASP A 97 41.37 -22.17 -16.98
C ASP A 97 42.31 -21.04 -16.54
N VAL A 98 43.13 -21.28 -15.50
CA VAL A 98 44.00 -20.29 -14.86
C VAL A 98 45.38 -20.25 -15.50
#